data_AF-A0A7X6H250-F1
#
_entry.id   AF-A0A7X6H250-F1
#
_cell.length_a   1.000
_cell.length_b   1.000
_cell.length_c   1.000
_cell.angle_alpha   90.00
_cell.angle_beta   90.00
_cell.angle_gamma   90.00
#
_symmetry.space_group_name_H-M   'P 1'
#
loop_
_entity.id
_entity.type
_entity.pdbx_description
1 polymer ?
#
loop_
_entity_poly.entity_id
_entity_poly.type
_entity_poly.pdbx_seq_one_letter_code
_entity_poly.pdbx_strand_id
1 'polypeptide(L)' 'VPIPHDAEAYKARNLVERMWCRLKDWRRIATRYDKLARNFLAAAQIAAAFIWWIN' A
#
# COMPACT_ATOMS: atom_id res chain seq x y z
N VAL A 1 1.37 17.25 25.19
CA VAL A 1 2.80 16.89 25.26
C VAL A 1 3.15 16.20 23.95
N PRO A 2 4.14 16.68 23.18
CA PRO A 2 4.60 15.97 21.99
C PRO A 2 5.22 14.64 22.40
N ILE A 3 4.81 13.56 21.76
CA ILE A 3 5.42 12.24 21.98
C ILE A 3 6.79 12.24 21.29
N PRO A 4 7.89 11.88 21.97
CA PRO A 4 9.19 11.75 21.32
C PRO A 4 9.10 10.74 20.18
N HIS A 5 9.43 11.17 18.95
CA HIS A 5 9.48 10.32 17.78
C HIS A 5 10.54 10.84 16.81
N ASP A 6 11.07 9.94 15.99
CA ASP A 6 11.99 10.32 14.92
C ASP A 6 11.20 11.01 13.79
N ALA A 7 11.52 12.28 13.55
CA ALA A 7 10.85 13.11 12.55
C ALA A 7 11.10 12.61 11.13
N GLU A 8 12.28 12.10 10.83
CA GLU A 8 12.63 11.59 9.50
C GLU A 8 11.92 10.25 9.24
N ALA A 9 11.91 9.36 10.24
CA ALA A 9 11.14 8.12 10.15
C ALA A 9 9.63 8.38 10.01
N TYR A 10 9.11 9.39 10.71
CA TYR A 10 7.70 9.77 10.61
C TYR A 10 7.34 10.37 9.25
N LYS A 11 8.27 11.13 8.64
CA LYS A 11 8.10 11.67 7.29
C LYS A 11 8.09 10.57 6.22
N ALA A 12 8.92 9.54 6.38
CA ALA A 12 8.95 8.39 5.48
C ALA A 12 7.61 7.61 5.47
N ARG A 13 6.82 7.67 6.54
CA ARG A 13 5.48 7.04 6.64
C ARG A 13 4.52 7.48 5.53
N ASN A 14 4.63 8.72 5.06
CA ASN A 14 3.79 9.24 3.98
C ASN A 14 3.97 8.46 2.65
N LEU A 15 5.15 7.88 2.41
CA LEU A 15 5.36 7.02 1.23
C LEU A 15 4.50 5.75 1.31
N VAL A 16 4.45 5.14 2.50
CA VAL A 16 3.65 3.94 2.76
C VAL A 16 2.15 4.27 2.68
N GLU A 17 1.72 5.39 3.26
CA GLU A 17 0.31 5.83 3.19
C GLU A 17 -0.14 6.07 1.75
N ARG A 18 0.68 6.75 0.93
CA ARG A 18 0.40 6.95 -0.50
C ARG A 18 0.30 5.64 -1.27
N MET A 19 1.18 4.68 -0.99
CA MET A 19 1.11 3.35 -1.59
C MET A 19 -0.22 2.67 -1.26
N TRP A 20 -0.65 2.69 0.00
CA TRP A 20 -1.93 2.11 0.42
C TRP A 20 -3.15 2.81 -0.18
N CYS A 21 -3.12 4.14 -0.33
CA CYS A 21 -4.18 4.86 -1.04
C CYS A 21 -4.30 4.38 -2.48
N ARG A 22 -3.19 4.37 -3.24
CA ARG A 22 -3.21 3.91 -4.64
C ARG A 22 -3.60 2.44 -4.78
N LEU A 23 -3.22 1.59 -3.81
CA LEU A 23 -3.60 0.18 -3.81
C LEU A 23 -5.12 -0.02 -3.68
N LYS A 24 -5.82 0.89 -2.99
CA LYS A 24 -7.27 0.86 -2.84
C LYS A 24 -8.02 1.37 -4.08
N ASP A 25 -7.37 2.10 -4.97
CA ASP A 25 -7.97 2.49 -6.26
C ASP A 25 -8.21 1.27 -7.16
N TRP A 26 -7.45 0.20 -6.94
CA TRP A 26 -7.57 -1.05 -7.68
C TRP A 26 -8.78 -1.82 -7.16
N ARG A 27 -9.92 -1.66 -7.84
CA ARG A 27 -11.21 -2.28 -7.46
C ARG A 27 -11.09 -3.74 -7.06
N ARG A 28 -10.33 -4.56 -7.81
CA ARG A 28 -10.11 -5.99 -7.53
C ARG A 28 -9.50 -6.25 -6.15
N ILE A 29 -8.54 -5.42 -5.73
CA ILE A 29 -7.87 -5.52 -4.44
C ILE A 29 -8.78 -4.96 -3.33
N ALA A 30 -9.36 -3.78 -3.55
CA ALA A 30 -10.22 -3.12 -2.57
C ALA A 30 -11.43 -3.97 -2.15
N THR A 31 -12.03 -4.67 -3.11
CA THR A 31 -13.21 -5.51 -2.89
C THR A 31 -12.88 -6.96 -2.55
N ARG A 32 -11.60 -7.34 -2.55
CA ARG A 32 -11.12 -8.74 -2.42
C ARG A 32 -11.90 -9.72 -3.30
N TYR A 33 -11.98 -9.44 -4.60
CA TYR A 33 -12.74 -10.30 -5.54
C TYR A 33 -12.14 -11.71 -5.67
N ASP A 34 -10.85 -11.86 -5.40
CA ASP A 34 -10.15 -13.13 -5.49
C ASP A 34 -10.56 -14.10 -4.37
N LYS A 35 -11.18 -15.23 -4.75
CA LYS A 35 -11.60 -16.29 -3.81
C LYS A 35 -10.42 -16.99 -3.12
N LEU A 36 -9.29 -17.07 -3.80
CA LEU A 36 -8.09 -17.75 -3.33
C LEU A 36 -7.09 -16.73 -2.77
N ALA A 37 -6.64 -16.94 -1.53
CA ALA A 37 -5.67 -16.06 -0.87
C ALA A 37 -4.38 -15.87 -1.69
N ARG A 38 -3.90 -16.93 -2.37
CA ARG A 38 -2.73 -16.86 -3.26
C ARG A 38 -2.93 -15.89 -4.43
N ASN A 39 -4.12 -15.85 -5.02
CA ASN A 39 -4.42 -14.99 -6.16
C ASN A 39 -4.54 -13.54 -5.70
N PHE A 40 -5.18 -13.31 -4.55
CA PHE A 40 -5.25 -12.00 -3.92
C PHE A 40 -3.85 -11.45 -3.62
N LEU A 41 -2.98 -12.27 -3.02
CA LEU A 41 -1.63 -11.88 -2.67
C LEU A 41 -0.78 -11.59 -3.92
N ALA A 42 -0.87 -12.42 -4.96
CA ALA A 42 -0.18 -12.18 -6.23
C ALA A 42 -0.64 -10.87 -6.88
N ALA A 43 -1.94 -10.60 -6.91
CA ALA A 43 -2.48 -9.34 -7.44
C ALA A 43 -2.02 -8.13 -6.62
N ALA A 44 -2.00 -8.25 -5.28
CA ALA A 44 -1.53 -7.19 -4.39
C ALA A 44 -0.03 -6.90 -4.59
N GLN A 45 0.81 -7.92 -4.77
CA GLN A 45 2.24 -7.76 -5.04
C GLN A 45 2.49 -7.08 -6.39
N ILE A 46 1.77 -7.49 -7.43
CA ILE A 46 1.86 -6.86 -8.75
C ILE A 46 1.48 -5.38 -8.66
N ALA A 47 0.35 -5.07 -8.05
CA ALA A 47 -0.10 -3.69 -7.90
C ALA A 47 0.87 -2.85 -7.07
N ALA A 48 1.43 -3.39 -5.99
CA ALA A 48 2.45 -2.71 -5.19
C ALA A 48 3.71 -2.40 -6.01
N ALA A 49 4.19 -3.35 -6.83
CA ALA A 49 5.34 -3.15 -7.71
C ALA A 49 5.09 -2.06 -8.76
N PHE A 50 3.90 -2.06 -9.38
CA PHE A 50 3.49 -1.02 -10.33
C PHE A 50 3.39 0.37 -9.66
N ILE A 51 2.79 0.44 -8.47
CA ILE A 51 2.65 1.68 -7.72
C ILE A 51 4.02 2.23 -7.33
N TRP A 52 4.96 1.37 -6.94
CA TRP A 52 6.33 1.77 -6.62
C TRP A 52 7.07 2.30 -7.85
N TRP A 53 6.93 1.66 -9.01
CA TRP A 53 7.59 2.10 -10.25
C TRP A 53 7.08 3.45 -10.78
N ILE A 54 5.81 3.76 -10.55
CA ILE A 54 5.16 5.01 -11.00
C ILE A 54 5.38 6.18 -10.02
N ASN A 55 5.78 5.90 -8.77
CA ASN A 55 5.96 6.91 -7.73
C ASN A 55 7.38 7.49 -7.71
#